data_AF-A0A1V5PI85-F1
#
_entry.id   AF-A0A1V5PI85-F1
#
_cell.length_a   1.000
_cell.length_b   1.000
_cell.length_c   1.000
_cell.angle_alpha   90.00
_cell.angle_beta   90.00
_cell.angle_gamma   90.00
#
_symmetry.space_group_name_H-M   'P 1'
#
loop_
_entity.id
_entity.type
_entity.pdbx_description
1 polymer ?
#
loop_
_entity_poly.entity_id
_entity_poly.type
_entity_poly.pdbx_seq_one_letter_code
_entity_poly.pdbx_strand_id
1 'polypeptide(L)'
;MEKELDAMYLCMCPNCASEYRRMRSDEYDLQEFLEEISYLDEQEINSHDPVKIDFGNESIWFTQTHIAEIRELMALKVAADEYVEPASKPKKPEPVEEDVTEEEAVRKPEEDPEAEEVYAGTDVYKDYIGKRILHKAEGYGVVRTCDGKYLGIEFDEGPKAGKVTNYSLEACLSKGLIQIV
;
A
#
# COMPACT_ATOMS: atom_id res chain seq x y z
N MET A 1 18.80 -23.35 9.30
CA MET A 1 18.35 -22.14 10.00
C MET A 1 16.99 -21.80 9.43
N GLU A 2 15.94 -22.01 10.21
CA GLU A 2 14.57 -21.66 9.81
C GLU A 2 14.51 -20.17 9.45
N LYS A 3 13.76 -19.82 8.41
CA LYS A 3 13.57 -18.42 8.04
C LYS A 3 12.16 -18.04 8.45
N GLU A 4 12.06 -17.21 9.47
CA GLU A 4 10.80 -16.68 9.98
C GLU A 4 10.06 -15.89 8.88
N LEU A 5 8.76 -16.10 8.81
CA LEU A 5 7.84 -15.19 8.15
C LEU A 5 7.20 -14.34 9.24
N ASP A 6 7.91 -13.29 9.66
CA ASP A 6 7.55 -12.43 10.81
C ASP A 6 6.09 -11.94 10.76
N ALA A 7 5.57 -11.67 9.55
CA ALA A 7 4.19 -11.23 9.36
C ALA A 7 3.13 -12.27 9.73
N MET A 8 3.47 -13.56 9.73
CA MET A 8 2.54 -14.68 9.98
C MET A 8 2.92 -15.50 11.23
N TYR A 9 3.94 -15.08 11.99
CA TYR A 9 4.49 -15.85 13.12
C TYR A 9 4.76 -17.33 12.77
N LEU A 10 5.19 -17.58 11.53
CA LEU A 10 5.37 -18.93 10.98
C LEU A 10 6.86 -19.19 10.74
N CYS A 11 7.40 -20.20 11.40
CA CYS A 11 8.74 -20.72 11.12
C CYS A 11 8.66 -21.79 10.04
N MET A 12 9.18 -21.49 8.86
CA MET A 12 9.31 -22.47 7.79
C MET A 12 10.75 -22.94 7.62
N CYS A 13 10.92 -24.19 7.20
CA CYS A 13 12.23 -24.70 6.83
C CYS A 13 12.81 -23.86 5.66
N PRO A 14 14.13 -23.84 5.44
CA PRO A 14 14.76 -23.03 4.40
C PRO A 14 14.16 -23.20 3.00
N ASN A 15 13.74 -24.43 2.66
CA ASN A 15 13.16 -24.75 1.36
C ASN A 15 11.75 -24.13 1.22
N CYS A 16 10.85 -24.45 2.15
CA CYS A 16 9.48 -23.92 2.15
C CYS A 16 9.45 -22.39 2.21
N ALA A 17 10.35 -21.78 3.01
CA ALA A 17 10.47 -20.32 3.05
C ALA A 17 11.01 -19.71 1.75
N SER A 18 11.81 -20.46 0.99
CA SER A 18 12.29 -20.03 -0.33
C SER A 18 11.14 -20.06 -1.34
N GLU A 19 10.41 -21.18 -1.40
CA GLU A 19 9.27 -21.34 -2.31
C GLU A 19 8.15 -20.34 -2.01
N TYR A 20 7.81 -20.13 -0.74
CA TYR A 20 6.83 -19.10 -0.37
C TYR A 20 7.26 -17.69 -0.77
N ARG A 21 8.55 -17.34 -0.62
CA ARG A 21 9.06 -16.04 -1.07
C ARG A 21 8.99 -15.91 -2.58
N ARG A 22 9.37 -16.97 -3.31
CA ARG A 22 9.26 -17.03 -4.76
C ARG A 22 7.82 -16.78 -5.18
N MET A 23 6.88 -17.55 -4.62
CA MET A 23 5.43 -17.42 -4.84
C MET A 23 4.93 -15.99 -4.61
N ARG A 24 5.36 -15.33 -3.55
CA ARG A 24 4.93 -13.94 -3.24
C ARG A 24 5.61 -12.85 -4.07
N SER A 25 6.73 -13.15 -4.71
CA SER A 25 7.50 -12.14 -5.44
C SER A 25 7.09 -12.05 -6.91
N ASP A 26 6.37 -13.04 -7.42
CA ASP A 26 5.83 -13.07 -8.77
C ASP A 26 4.33 -12.73 -8.72
N GLU A 27 3.97 -11.56 -9.23
CA GLU A 27 2.59 -11.06 -9.19
C GLU A 27 1.66 -11.89 -10.09
N TYR A 28 2.18 -12.41 -11.21
CA TYR A 28 1.40 -13.20 -12.15
C TYR A 28 1.07 -14.57 -11.57
N ASP A 29 2.09 -15.29 -11.08
CA ASP A 29 1.89 -16.61 -10.45
C ASP A 29 0.97 -16.49 -9.22
N LEU A 30 1.17 -15.46 -8.40
CA LEU A 30 0.33 -15.23 -7.22
C LEU A 30 -1.14 -14.96 -7.61
N GLN A 31 -1.37 -14.18 -8.66
CA GLN A 31 -2.72 -13.90 -9.12
C GLN A 31 -3.38 -15.15 -9.71
N GLU A 32 -2.70 -15.92 -10.55
CA GLU A 32 -3.19 -17.19 -11.09
C GLU A 32 -3.60 -18.15 -9.96
N PHE A 33 -2.76 -18.28 -8.94
CA PHE A 33 -3.06 -19.11 -7.77
C PHE A 33 -4.32 -18.66 -6.99
N LEU A 34 -4.50 -17.35 -6.81
CA LEU A 34 -5.68 -16.80 -6.14
C LEU A 34 -6.94 -16.97 -6.99
N GLU A 35 -6.82 -16.83 -8.32
CA GLU A 35 -7.89 -17.09 -9.26
C GLU A 35 -8.33 -18.56 -9.20
N GLU A 36 -7.40 -19.52 -9.19
CA GLU A 36 -7.72 -20.94 -9.00
C GLU A 36 -8.53 -21.18 -7.72
N ILE A 37 -8.11 -20.59 -6.60
CA ILE A 37 -8.85 -20.67 -5.33
C ILE A 37 -10.25 -20.05 -5.46
N SER A 38 -10.41 -18.98 -6.24
CA SER A 38 -11.71 -18.35 -6.47
C SER A 38 -12.66 -19.21 -7.30
N TYR A 39 -12.13 -20.04 -8.20
CA TYR A 39 -12.92 -20.86 -9.13
C TYR A 39 -13.36 -22.21 -8.56
N LEU A 40 -12.82 -22.66 -7.43
CA LEU A 40 -13.26 -23.92 -6.80
C LEU A 40 -14.78 -23.90 -6.54
N ASP A 41 -15.48 -24.95 -6.92
CA ASP A 41 -16.88 -25.04 -6.57
C ASP A 41 -17.08 -25.52 -5.11
N GLU A 42 -18.29 -25.34 -4.56
CA GLU A 42 -18.59 -25.80 -3.20
C GLU A 42 -18.44 -27.32 -3.05
N GLN A 43 -18.61 -28.08 -4.12
CA GLN A 43 -18.48 -29.53 -4.08
C GLN A 43 -17.01 -29.94 -3.98
N GLU A 44 -16.09 -29.30 -4.69
CA GLU A 44 -14.64 -29.48 -4.62
C GLU A 44 -14.12 -29.14 -3.22
N ILE A 45 -14.64 -28.05 -2.62
CA ILE A 45 -14.28 -27.66 -1.25
C ILE A 45 -14.85 -28.67 -0.24
N ASN A 46 -16.12 -29.04 -0.35
CA ASN A 46 -16.79 -29.88 0.66
C ASN A 46 -16.44 -31.37 0.56
N SER A 47 -15.98 -31.83 -0.61
CA SER A 47 -15.64 -33.25 -0.85
C SER A 47 -14.27 -33.65 -0.30
N HIS A 48 -13.37 -32.69 -0.09
CA HIS A 48 -12.00 -32.95 0.35
C HIS A 48 -11.61 -32.00 1.49
N ASP A 49 -11.09 -32.57 2.58
CA ASP A 49 -10.42 -31.80 3.63
C ASP A 49 -9.16 -32.58 4.07
N PRO A 50 -7.94 -32.10 3.75
CA PRO A 50 -7.63 -30.83 3.09
C PRO A 50 -7.89 -30.82 1.57
N VAL A 51 -8.19 -29.64 1.02
CA VAL A 51 -8.29 -29.32 -0.41
C VAL A 51 -6.90 -29.10 -1.00
N LYS A 52 -6.60 -29.72 -2.14
CA LYS A 52 -5.34 -29.57 -2.87
C LYS A 52 -5.44 -28.48 -3.93
N ILE A 53 -4.51 -27.53 -3.93
CA ILE A 53 -4.35 -26.51 -4.97
C ILE A 53 -2.97 -26.70 -5.60
N ASP A 54 -2.89 -26.67 -6.92
CA ASP A 54 -1.63 -26.80 -7.62
C ASP A 54 -0.96 -25.43 -7.75
N PHE A 55 0.37 -25.39 -7.69
CA PHE A 55 1.14 -24.15 -7.83
C PHE A 55 2.49 -24.44 -8.50
N GLY A 56 2.60 -24.13 -9.78
CA GLY A 56 3.76 -24.51 -10.58
C GLY A 56 3.99 -26.03 -10.56
N ASN A 57 5.10 -26.46 -9.94
CA ASN A 57 5.48 -27.88 -9.83
C ASN A 57 5.17 -28.50 -8.45
N GLU A 58 4.56 -27.74 -7.55
CA GLU A 58 4.21 -28.19 -6.20
C GLU A 58 2.69 -28.13 -5.99
N SER A 59 2.21 -28.73 -4.90
CA SER A 59 0.81 -28.62 -4.47
C SER A 59 0.75 -28.13 -3.04
N ILE A 60 -0.16 -27.20 -2.77
CA ILE A 60 -0.43 -26.64 -1.45
C ILE A 60 -1.78 -27.15 -0.97
N TRP A 61 -1.85 -27.53 0.31
CA TRP A 61 -3.05 -28.12 0.90
C TRP A 61 -3.66 -27.15 1.91
N PHE A 62 -4.96 -26.88 1.77
CA PHE A 62 -5.71 -25.98 2.62
C PHE A 62 -6.87 -26.71 3.27
N THR A 63 -7.22 -26.32 4.49
CA THR A 63 -8.52 -26.73 5.05
C THR A 63 -9.63 -25.97 4.34
N GLN A 64 -10.86 -26.49 4.43
CA GLN A 64 -12.04 -25.79 3.93
C GLN A 64 -12.17 -24.39 4.55
N THR A 65 -11.85 -24.26 5.84
CA THR A 65 -11.84 -22.97 6.55
C THR A 65 -10.84 -22.00 5.95
N HIS A 66 -9.61 -22.43 5.64
CA HIS A 66 -8.63 -21.56 5.00
C HIS A 66 -9.11 -21.10 3.61
N ILE A 67 -9.71 -21.98 2.80
CA ILE A 67 -10.26 -21.60 1.49
C ILE A 67 -11.38 -20.54 1.65
N ALA A 68 -12.28 -20.72 2.61
CA ALA A 68 -13.33 -19.75 2.89
C ALA A 68 -12.77 -18.39 3.34
N GLU A 69 -11.78 -18.39 4.24
CA GLU A 69 -11.11 -17.17 4.71
C GLU A 69 -10.39 -16.43 3.57
N ILE A 70 -9.68 -17.15 2.71
CA ILE A 70 -8.99 -16.56 1.55
C ILE A 70 -10.01 -15.90 0.60
N ARG A 71 -11.14 -16.56 0.33
CA ARG A 71 -12.22 -16.00 -0.52
C ARG A 71 -12.82 -14.74 0.08
N GLU A 72 -13.10 -14.74 1.37
CA GLU A 72 -13.65 -13.57 2.06
C GLU A 72 -12.66 -12.39 2.01
N LEU A 73 -11.37 -12.65 2.27
CA LEU A 73 -10.34 -11.62 2.19
C LEU A 73 -10.20 -11.04 0.78
N MET A 74 -10.33 -11.86 -0.27
CA MET A 74 -10.33 -11.38 -1.66
C MET A 74 -11.54 -10.50 -1.95
N ALA A 75 -12.74 -10.90 -1.52
CA ALA A 75 -13.95 -10.11 -1.69
C ALA A 75 -13.86 -8.75 -0.96
N LEU A 76 -13.32 -8.74 0.26
CA LEU A 76 -13.07 -7.52 1.02
C LEU A 76 -12.04 -6.61 0.33
N LYS A 77 -10.99 -7.18 -0.27
CA LYS A 77 -9.99 -6.42 -1.03
C LYS A 77 -10.66 -5.73 -2.22
N VAL A 78 -11.43 -6.45 -3.03
CA VAL A 78 -12.16 -5.88 -4.16
C VAL A 78 -13.13 -4.77 -3.70
N ALA A 79 -13.88 -5.01 -2.62
CA ALA A 79 -14.79 -4.00 -2.08
C ALA A 79 -14.06 -2.75 -1.56
N ALA A 80 -12.85 -2.90 -1.01
CA ALA A 80 -12.02 -1.79 -0.58
C ALA A 80 -11.45 -1.01 -1.77
N ASP A 81 -11.05 -1.70 -2.84
CA ASP A 81 -10.53 -1.08 -4.06
C ASP A 81 -11.64 -0.33 -4.84
N GLU A 82 -12.89 -0.82 -4.81
CA GLU A 82 -14.07 -0.16 -5.41
C GLU A 82 -14.66 0.96 -4.55
N TYR A 83 -14.24 1.08 -3.29
CA TYR A 83 -14.82 2.04 -2.36
C TYR A 83 -14.43 3.48 -2.72
N VAL A 84 -15.43 4.26 -3.14
CA VAL A 84 -15.30 5.71 -3.31
C VAL A 84 -15.88 6.39 -2.08
N GLU A 85 -15.06 7.15 -1.35
CA GLU A 85 -15.53 7.93 -0.20
C GLU A 85 -16.67 8.87 -0.65
N PRO A 86 -17.81 8.88 0.09
CA PRO A 86 -18.84 9.87 -0.18
C PRO A 86 -18.24 11.25 0.10
N ALA A 87 -18.16 12.07 -0.95
CA ALA A 87 -17.61 13.43 -0.89
C ALA A 87 -18.16 14.17 0.33
N SER A 88 -17.28 14.40 1.31
CA SER A 88 -17.58 15.24 2.45
C SER A 88 -17.99 16.61 1.92
N LYS A 89 -19.28 16.95 2.08
CA LYS A 89 -19.82 18.25 1.65
C LYS A 89 -18.91 19.36 2.17
N PRO A 90 -18.40 20.26 1.31
CA PRO A 90 -17.58 21.37 1.78
C PRO A 90 -18.41 22.20 2.76
N LYS A 91 -17.86 22.40 3.97
CA LYS A 91 -18.38 23.39 4.91
C LYS A 91 -18.30 24.75 4.22
N LYS A 92 -19.48 25.28 3.91
CA LYS A 92 -19.71 26.63 3.40
C LYS A 92 -18.96 27.65 4.30
N PRO A 93 -17.99 28.43 3.80
CA PRO A 93 -17.49 29.57 4.53
C PRO A 93 -18.51 30.71 4.40
N GLU A 94 -18.99 31.23 5.54
CA GLU A 94 -19.72 32.49 5.59
C GLU A 94 -18.75 33.68 5.41
N PRO A 95 -19.24 34.81 4.87
CA PRO A 95 -18.42 35.84 4.24
C PRO A 95 -17.94 36.87 5.25
N VAL A 96 -16.70 37.33 5.09
CA VAL A 96 -16.29 38.64 5.60
C VAL A 96 -15.52 39.35 4.49
N GLU A 97 -16.11 40.45 4.05
CA GLU A 97 -15.57 41.56 3.26
C GLU A 97 -14.21 42.00 3.88
N GLU A 98 -13.19 42.48 3.19
CA GLU A 98 -13.09 43.46 2.11
C GLU A 98 -11.60 43.52 1.71
N ASP A 99 -11.32 43.74 0.43
CA ASP A 99 -10.36 44.72 -0.12
C ASP A 99 -9.56 44.20 -1.33
N VAL A 100 -9.57 45.05 -2.35
CA VAL A 100 -9.35 44.81 -3.77
C VAL A 100 -7.97 45.35 -4.14
N THR A 101 -7.19 44.60 -4.92
CA THR A 101 -6.41 45.19 -6.02
C THR A 101 -6.19 44.15 -7.12
N GLU A 102 -6.78 44.44 -8.28
CA GLU A 102 -6.61 43.77 -9.57
C GLU A 102 -5.23 44.12 -10.18
N GLU A 103 -4.56 43.16 -10.83
CA GLU A 103 -4.37 43.16 -12.31
C GLU A 103 -3.48 41.98 -12.75
N GLU A 104 -4.16 40.98 -13.32
CA GLU A 104 -3.88 40.19 -14.51
C GLU A 104 -2.44 39.90 -14.99
N ALA A 105 -2.09 38.61 -15.01
CA ALA A 105 -1.40 38.00 -16.15
C ALA A 105 -1.79 36.53 -16.29
N VAL A 106 -2.73 36.30 -17.19
CA VAL A 106 -3.21 35.02 -17.73
C VAL A 106 -2.06 34.04 -17.97
N ARG A 107 -2.05 32.91 -17.26
CA ARG A 107 -1.50 31.63 -17.74
C ARG A 107 -2.47 30.51 -17.38
N LYS A 108 -2.85 29.78 -18.43
CA LYS A 108 -3.80 28.66 -18.45
C LYS A 108 -3.52 27.68 -17.30
N PRO A 109 -4.54 27.09 -16.65
CA PRO A 109 -4.33 25.82 -15.98
C PRO A 109 -4.09 24.80 -17.10
N GLU A 110 -2.85 24.31 -17.20
CA GLU A 110 -2.61 23.06 -17.88
C GLU A 110 -3.37 21.99 -17.09
N GLU A 111 -4.38 21.40 -17.72
CA GLU A 111 -5.03 20.18 -17.22
C GLU A 111 -3.95 19.11 -17.13
N ASP A 112 -3.52 18.81 -15.90
CA ASP A 112 -2.75 17.60 -15.62
C ASP A 112 -3.75 16.44 -15.48
N PRO A 113 -3.80 15.49 -16.43
CA PRO A 113 -4.71 14.37 -16.38
C PRO A 113 -4.03 13.23 -15.62
N GLU A 114 -3.67 13.45 -14.37
CA GLU A 114 -3.29 12.37 -13.47
C GLU A 114 -4.18 12.49 -12.24
N ALA A 115 -5.37 11.91 -12.36
CA ALA A 115 -6.26 11.71 -11.23
C ALA A 115 -5.44 11.01 -10.15
N GLU A 116 -5.17 11.71 -9.04
CA GLU A 116 -4.50 11.16 -7.87
C GLU A 116 -5.34 9.97 -7.37
N GLU A 117 -4.92 8.76 -7.74
CA GLU A 117 -5.40 7.52 -7.12
C GLU A 117 -4.95 7.55 -5.66
N VAL A 118 -5.85 8.01 -4.80
CA VAL A 118 -5.68 7.95 -3.34
C VAL A 118 -5.79 6.48 -2.94
N TYR A 119 -4.66 5.84 -2.64
CA TYR A 119 -4.64 4.45 -2.16
C TYR A 119 -5.35 4.36 -0.81
N ALA A 120 -6.58 3.85 -0.81
CA ALA A 120 -7.41 3.67 0.38
C ALA A 120 -6.64 2.89 1.46
N GLY A 121 -6.62 3.43 2.69
CA GLY A 121 -5.90 2.83 3.83
C GLY A 121 -4.50 3.38 4.09
N THR A 122 -3.96 4.25 3.24
CA THR A 122 -2.69 4.96 3.50
C THR A 122 -2.86 6.28 4.27
N ASP A 123 -4.10 6.65 4.60
CA ASP A 123 -4.42 7.88 5.32
C ASP A 123 -3.76 7.98 6.71
N VAL A 124 -3.45 6.85 7.34
CA VAL A 124 -2.74 6.80 8.63
C VAL A 124 -1.36 7.49 8.54
N TYR A 125 -0.76 7.51 7.35
CA TYR A 125 0.55 8.13 7.12
C TYR A 125 0.46 9.65 6.91
N LYS A 126 -0.74 10.23 6.75
CA LYS A 126 -0.91 11.69 6.78
C LYS A 126 -0.49 12.29 8.12
N ASP A 127 -0.56 11.51 9.21
CA ASP A 127 -0.04 11.88 10.53
C ASP A 127 1.49 11.97 10.58
N TYR A 128 2.20 11.63 9.50
CA TYR A 128 3.65 11.81 9.42
C TYR A 128 4.00 13.25 9.03
N ILE A 129 3.07 14.00 8.43
CA ILE A 129 3.30 15.40 8.05
C ILE A 129 3.67 16.22 9.29
N GLY A 130 4.77 16.96 9.19
CA GLY A 130 5.35 17.75 10.28
C GLY A 130 6.23 16.97 11.25
N LYS A 131 6.27 15.63 11.19
CA LYS A 131 7.17 14.83 12.03
C LYS A 131 8.60 14.91 11.53
N ARG A 132 9.54 14.86 12.48
CA ARG A 132 10.96 14.74 12.21
C ARG A 132 11.30 13.28 11.97
N ILE A 133 12.10 13.03 10.94
CA ILE A 133 12.53 11.70 10.55
C ILE A 133 14.04 11.64 10.37
N LEU A 134 14.59 10.43 10.45
CA LEU A 134 15.95 10.10 10.05
C LEU A 134 15.89 9.18 8.82
N HIS A 135 16.39 9.66 7.69
CA HIS A 135 16.55 8.86 6.47
C HIS A 135 17.94 8.21 6.42
N LYS A 136 17.99 6.91 6.13
CA LYS A 136 19.20 6.08 6.21
C LYS A 136 20.40 6.62 5.42
N ALA A 137 20.16 7.28 4.29
CA ALA A 137 21.22 7.81 3.41
C ALA A 137 21.38 9.33 3.44
N GLU A 138 20.34 10.06 3.85
CA GLU A 138 20.26 11.53 3.65
C GLU A 138 20.27 12.29 4.99
N GLY A 139 20.11 11.58 6.12
CA GLY A 139 20.13 12.20 7.45
C GLY A 139 18.77 12.70 7.90
N TYR A 140 18.78 13.73 8.75
CA TYR A 140 17.56 14.27 9.37
C TYR A 140 16.76 15.13 8.40
N GLY A 141 15.43 15.02 8.49
CA GLY A 141 14.50 15.86 7.74
C GLY A 141 13.12 15.92 8.37
N VAL A 142 12.25 16.73 7.75
CA VAL A 142 10.85 16.91 8.16
C VAL A 142 9.94 16.54 6.99
N VAL A 143 8.90 15.76 7.27
CA VAL A 143 7.88 15.42 6.26
C VAL A 143 7.01 16.65 6.01
N ARG A 144 6.92 17.09 4.75
CA ARG A 144 6.10 18.23 4.31
C ARG A 144 4.81 17.80 3.65
N THR A 145 4.84 16.70 2.90
CA THR A 145 3.67 16.18 2.18
C THR A 145 3.60 14.67 2.29
N CYS A 146 2.39 14.13 2.23
CA CYS A 146 2.10 12.70 2.14
C CYS A 146 0.82 12.52 1.34
N ASP A 147 0.92 11.96 0.15
CA ASP A 147 -0.23 11.70 -0.75
C ASP A 147 -0.73 10.24 -0.67
N GLY A 148 -0.10 9.43 0.20
CA GLY A 148 -0.39 8.00 0.34
C GLY A 148 0.50 7.09 -0.51
N LYS A 149 1.16 7.62 -1.54
CA LYS A 149 2.14 6.91 -2.37
C LYS A 149 3.57 7.38 -2.12
N TYR A 150 3.73 8.67 -1.85
CA TYR A 150 4.98 9.36 -1.65
C TYR A 150 4.98 10.21 -0.38
N LEU A 151 6.13 10.26 0.27
CA LEU A 151 6.47 11.20 1.33
C LEU A 151 7.37 12.29 0.74
N GLY A 152 6.93 13.53 0.77
CA GLY A 152 7.77 14.68 0.49
C GLY A 152 8.54 15.07 1.74
N ILE A 153 9.86 14.92 1.70
CA ILE A 153 10.75 15.16 2.84
C ILE A 153 11.67 16.33 2.52
N GLU A 154 11.73 17.30 3.43
CA GLU A 154 12.72 18.38 3.40
C GLU A 154 13.86 18.03 4.35
N PHE A 155 15.07 17.86 3.82
CA PHE A 155 16.25 17.52 4.63
C PHE A 155 16.93 18.77 5.19
N ASP A 156 17.51 18.63 6.38
CA ASP A 156 18.23 19.71 7.08
C ASP A 156 19.61 19.94 6.45
N GLU A 157 20.26 18.86 6.00
CA GLU A 157 21.65 18.84 5.54
C GLU A 157 21.80 18.00 4.25
N GLY A 158 22.94 18.15 3.57
CA GLY A 158 23.27 17.39 2.36
C GLY A 158 22.87 18.06 1.04
N PRO A 159 23.01 17.35 -0.10
CA PRO A 159 22.84 17.92 -1.44
C PRO A 159 21.39 18.32 -1.76
N LYS A 160 20.42 17.83 -0.98
CA LYS A 160 18.99 18.11 -1.11
C LYS A 160 18.44 19.01 0.00
N ALA A 161 19.31 19.60 0.81
CA ALA A 161 18.90 20.46 1.93
C ALA A 161 18.01 21.62 1.46
N GLY A 162 16.93 21.88 2.19
CA GLY A 162 15.97 22.95 1.89
C GLY A 162 15.10 22.71 0.64
N LYS A 163 15.09 21.50 0.07
CA LYS A 163 14.18 21.10 -1.01
C LYS A 163 13.33 19.92 -0.57
N VAL A 164 12.04 19.97 -0.87
CA VAL A 164 11.14 18.83 -0.68
C VAL A 164 11.44 17.79 -1.75
N THR A 165 11.86 16.60 -1.33
CA THR A 165 12.15 15.46 -2.20
C THR A 165 11.16 14.35 -1.91
N ASN A 166 10.53 13.81 -2.96
CA ASN A 166 9.54 12.75 -2.83
C ASN A 166 10.21 11.36 -2.77
N TYR A 167 9.78 10.55 -1.80
CA TYR A 167 10.20 9.16 -1.61
C TYR A 167 8.98 8.25 -1.58
N SER A 168 9.05 7.08 -2.23
CA SER A 168 7.97 6.09 -2.16
C SER A 168 7.71 5.68 -0.71
N LEU A 169 6.47 5.84 -0.25
CA LEU A 169 6.01 5.46 1.08
C LEU A 169 6.22 3.96 1.30
N GLU A 170 5.83 3.13 0.32
CA GLU A 170 6.02 1.69 0.35
C GLU A 170 7.50 1.32 0.54
N ALA A 171 8.40 1.92 -0.24
CA ALA A 171 9.84 1.66 -0.11
C ALA A 171 10.38 2.14 1.23
N CYS A 172 9.89 3.28 1.72
CA CYS A 172 10.27 3.83 3.02
C CYS A 172 9.93 2.88 4.18
N LEU A 173 8.75 2.26 4.14
CA LEU A 173 8.27 1.35 5.17
C LEU A 173 8.88 -0.05 5.03
N SER A 174 8.78 -0.66 3.85
CA SER A 174 9.23 -2.03 3.59
C SER A 174 10.74 -2.22 3.73
N LYS A 175 11.53 -1.20 3.35
CA LYS A 175 13.00 -1.24 3.42
C LYS A 175 13.55 -0.50 4.64
N GLY A 176 12.67 0.04 5.49
CA GLY A 176 13.07 0.82 6.67
C GLY A 176 13.98 1.99 6.33
N LEU A 177 13.66 2.75 5.27
CA LEU A 177 14.50 3.87 4.83
C LEU A 177 14.39 5.07 5.77
N ILE A 178 13.27 5.18 6.50
CA ILE A 178 12.99 6.28 7.42
C ILE A 178 12.65 5.75 8.81
N GLN A 179 12.98 6.55 9.82
CA GLN A 179 12.57 6.35 11.20
C GLN A 179 12.04 7.67 11.76
N ILE A 180 10.88 7.65 12.43
CA ILE A 180 10.37 8.83 13.15
C ILE A 180 11.18 9.04 14.43
N VAL A 181 11.53 10.30 14.71
CA VAL A 181 12.37 10.74 15.84
C VAL A 181 11.54 11.52 16.85
#